data_AF-A0A8T6VHK8-F1
#
_entry.id   AF-A0A8T6VHK8-F1
#
_cell.length_a   1.000
_cell.length_b   1.000
_cell.length_c   1.000
_cell.angle_alpha   90.00
_cell.angle_beta   90.00
_cell.angle_gamma   90.00
#
_symmetry.space_group_name_H-M   'P 1'
#
loop_
_entity.id
_entity.type
_entity.pdbx_description
1 polymer ?
#
loop_
_entity_poly.entity_id
_entity_poly.type
_entity_poly.pdbx_seq_one_letter_code
_entity_poly.pdbx_strand_id
1 'polypeptide(L)'
;MARKPENLIYAVDDKPPFLRLVLLGLQNAVLIAIYLVYIVIITKAAGESEKLTVSAISMGMIAVSIATVLQSLWKGPVGSGYFSPPVCSAIYLGPSVLAAKAGGLPAVFGMTIFAGAVEIILSRFLHKLRPYFPPAVSGFIILIVGIQLGLVGIDQVLDIREYGSPAFEKHILISLITLSIIVILSVWARGLARLLCSLIGILVGFVISIPLGLLIPESVSLFLNPIISRITFLKLYLLQF
;
A
#
# COMPACT_ATOMS: atom_id res chain seq x y z
N MET A 1 8.78 -25.21 -23.42
CA MET A 1 9.05 -23.82 -22.98
C MET A 1 8.04 -22.92 -23.66
N ALA A 2 7.27 -22.13 -22.90
CA ALA A 2 6.35 -21.16 -23.48
C ALA A 2 7.15 -20.13 -24.31
N ARG A 3 6.70 -19.83 -25.53
CA ARG A 3 7.35 -18.87 -26.43
C ARG A 3 7.32 -17.48 -25.78
N LYS A 4 8.49 -16.83 -25.68
CA LYS A 4 8.63 -15.46 -25.13
C LYS A 4 7.77 -14.48 -25.95
N PRO A 5 6.84 -13.73 -25.33
CA PRO A 5 6.11 -12.67 -26.02
C PRO A 5 7.08 -11.57 -26.49
N GLU A 6 6.86 -11.01 -27.68
CA GLU A 6 7.76 -9.98 -28.27
C GLU A 6 7.89 -8.71 -27.41
N ASN A 7 6.92 -8.48 -26.51
CA ASN A 7 6.89 -7.32 -25.60
C ASN A 7 7.61 -7.53 -24.26
N LEU A 8 8.18 -8.72 -23.99
CA LEU A 8 8.84 -9.03 -22.72
C LEU A 8 10.37 -8.88 -22.83
N ILE A 9 10.96 -8.00 -22.01
CA ILE A 9 12.43 -7.87 -21.92
C ILE A 9 13.03 -9.12 -21.26
N TYR A 10 12.42 -9.63 -20.18
CA TYR A 10 12.83 -10.83 -19.46
C TYR A 10 11.65 -11.79 -19.30
N ALA A 11 11.84 -13.06 -19.66
CA ALA A 11 10.92 -14.16 -19.36
C ALA A 11 11.02 -14.58 -17.89
N VAL A 12 10.07 -15.39 -17.42
CA VAL A 12 9.97 -15.83 -16.01
C VAL A 12 11.23 -16.55 -15.55
N ASP A 13 11.81 -17.38 -16.42
CA ASP A 13 13.02 -18.16 -16.14
C ASP A 13 14.33 -17.45 -16.56
N ASP A 14 14.23 -16.25 -17.15
CA ASP A 14 15.42 -15.48 -17.51
C ASP A 14 16.13 -15.00 -16.23
N LYS A 15 17.46 -15.01 -16.23
CA LYS A 15 18.28 -14.50 -15.13
C LYS A 15 18.92 -13.16 -15.55
N PRO A 16 18.34 -12.00 -15.17
CA PRO A 16 18.96 -10.71 -15.41
C PRO A 16 20.35 -10.62 -14.76
N PRO A 17 21.25 -9.75 -15.25
CA PRO A 17 22.48 -9.40 -14.56
C PRO A 17 22.20 -9.00 -13.11
N PHE A 18 23.06 -9.41 -12.18
CA PHE A 18 22.86 -9.22 -10.74
C PHE A 18 22.44 -7.79 -10.35
N LEU A 19 23.12 -6.78 -10.91
CA LEU A 19 22.78 -5.38 -10.65
C LEU A 19 21.36 -5.02 -11.08
N ARG A 20 20.91 -5.48 -12.26
CA ARG A 20 19.54 -5.24 -12.72
C ARG A 20 18.52 -5.97 -11.85
N LEU A 21 18.84 -7.19 -11.41
CA LEU A 21 17.98 -7.95 -10.50
C LEU A 21 17.76 -7.22 -9.17
N VAL A 22 18.85 -6.71 -8.57
CA VAL A 22 18.78 -5.94 -7.32
C VAL A 22 17.97 -4.65 -7.52
N LEU A 23 18.20 -3.91 -8.60
CA LEU A 23 17.46 -2.68 -8.90
C LEU A 23 15.97 -2.93 -9.14
N LEU A 24 15.61 -3.99 -9.86
CA LEU A 24 14.22 -4.40 -10.09
C LEU A 24 13.54 -4.81 -8.78
N GLY A 25 14.24 -5.55 -7.92
CA GLY A 25 13.75 -5.92 -6.58
C GLY A 25 13.51 -4.69 -5.71
N LEU A 26 14.44 -3.73 -5.70
CA LEU A 26 14.30 -2.47 -4.98
C LEU A 26 13.13 -1.64 -5.52
N GLN A 27 12.99 -1.54 -6.84
CA GLN A 27 11.87 -0.86 -7.48
C GLN A 27 10.54 -1.47 -7.04
N ASN A 28 10.43 -2.80 -7.04
CA ASN A 28 9.23 -3.49 -6.59
C ASN A 28 8.92 -3.23 -5.11
N ALA A 29 9.95 -3.25 -4.24
CA ALA A 29 9.78 -2.96 -2.82
C ALA A 29 9.21 -1.54 -2.60
N VAL A 30 9.70 -0.55 -3.34
CA VAL A 30 9.19 0.83 -3.31
C VAL A 30 7.74 0.91 -3.81
N LEU A 31 7.39 0.15 -4.86
CA LEU A 31 6.03 0.12 -5.39
C LEU A 31 5.03 -0.50 -4.39
N ILE A 32 5.43 -1.58 -3.72
CA ILE A 32 4.61 -2.24 -2.70
C ILE A 32 4.43 -1.33 -1.47
N ALA A 33 5.46 -0.56 -1.10
CA ALA A 33 5.41 0.32 0.06
C ALA A 33 4.26 1.34 -0.01
N ILE A 34 3.85 1.77 -1.20
CA ILE A 34 2.71 2.68 -1.39
C ILE A 34 1.41 2.08 -0.83
N TYR A 35 1.21 0.76 -0.95
CA TYR A 35 0.02 0.08 -0.46
C TYR A 35 -0.07 -0.02 1.07
N LEU A 36 1.03 0.26 1.79
CA LEU A 36 1.05 0.27 3.25
C LEU A 36 0.18 1.37 3.85
N VAL A 37 -0.21 2.38 3.04
CA VAL A 37 -1.17 3.41 3.44
C VAL A 37 -2.50 2.81 3.90
N TYR A 38 -2.91 1.65 3.37
CA TYR A 38 -4.14 0.98 3.80
C TYR A 38 -4.05 0.50 5.25
N ILE A 39 -2.88 0.03 5.69
CA ILE A 39 -2.65 -0.34 7.10
C ILE A 39 -2.85 0.89 7.98
N VAL A 40 -2.31 2.05 7.59
CA VAL A 40 -2.46 3.31 8.33
C VAL A 40 -3.92 3.74 8.44
N ILE A 41 -4.68 3.67 7.34
CA ILE A 41 -6.10 4.03 7.32
C ILE A 41 -6.90 3.12 8.26
N ILE A 42 -6.62 1.81 8.23
CA ILE A 42 -7.32 0.81 9.05
C ILE A 42 -6.97 0.99 10.54
N THR A 43 -5.70 1.16 10.90
CA THR A 43 -5.30 1.36 12.31
C THR A 43 -5.83 2.67 12.87
N LYS A 44 -5.83 3.75 12.06
CA LYS A 44 -6.47 5.02 12.43
C LYS A 44 -7.98 4.86 12.65
N ALA A 45 -8.66 4.10 11.79
CA ALA A 45 -10.09 3.81 11.94
C ALA A 45 -10.41 2.94 13.17
N ALA A 46 -9.46 2.12 13.63
CA ALA A 46 -9.55 1.36 14.87
C ALA A 46 -9.24 2.20 16.13
N GLY A 47 -8.81 3.46 15.99
CA GLY A 47 -8.45 4.32 17.11
C GLY A 47 -7.10 3.99 17.75
N GLU A 48 -6.22 3.29 17.03
CA GLU A 48 -4.94 2.81 17.55
C GLU A 48 -3.87 3.91 17.61
N SER A 49 -2.90 3.72 18.51
CA SER A 49 -1.77 4.64 18.63
C SER A 49 -0.84 4.63 17.40
N GLU A 50 -0.13 5.74 17.18
CA GLU A 50 0.89 5.83 16.12
C GLU A 50 1.97 4.75 16.27
N LYS A 51 2.39 4.45 17.52
CA LYS A 51 3.38 3.41 17.82
C LYS A 51 2.91 2.03 17.34
N LEU A 52 1.65 1.70 17.58
CA LEU A 52 1.08 0.43 17.12
C LEU A 52 0.91 0.41 15.61
N THR A 53 0.56 1.54 14.99
CA THR A 53 0.51 1.68 13.53
C THR A 53 1.86 1.41 12.88
N VAL A 54 2.96 1.98 13.39
CA VAL A 54 4.32 1.73 12.90
C VAL A 54 4.70 0.25 13.04
N SER A 55 4.34 -0.37 14.15
CA SER A 55 4.54 -1.81 14.36
C SER A 55 3.75 -2.65 13.35
N ALA A 56 2.49 -2.30 13.10
CA ALA A 56 1.62 -2.98 12.13
C ALA A 56 2.16 -2.87 10.69
N ILE A 57 2.67 -1.70 10.30
CA ILE A 57 3.35 -1.51 9.01
C ILE A 57 4.56 -2.43 8.90
N SER A 58 5.40 -2.48 9.94
CA SER A 58 6.61 -3.32 9.96
C SER A 58 6.28 -4.81 9.82
N MET A 59 5.27 -5.29 10.56
CA MET A 59 4.77 -6.66 10.44
C MET A 59 4.17 -6.92 9.05
N GLY A 60 3.41 -5.96 8.50
CA GLY A 60 2.86 -6.04 7.15
C GLY A 60 3.93 -6.18 6.07
N MET A 61 5.03 -5.42 6.17
CA MET A 61 6.17 -5.54 5.25
C MET A 61 6.83 -6.92 5.31
N ILE A 62 7.01 -7.48 6.51
CA ILE A 62 7.53 -8.84 6.69
C ILE A 62 6.57 -9.87 6.09
N ALA A 63 5.27 -9.74 6.37
CA ALA A 63 4.25 -10.65 5.86
C ALA A 63 4.19 -10.64 4.32
N VAL A 64 4.18 -9.45 3.69
CA VAL A 64 4.21 -9.32 2.22
C VAL A 64 5.51 -9.88 1.64
N SER A 65 6.65 -9.71 2.31
CA SER A 65 7.93 -10.28 1.85
C SER A 65 7.88 -11.81 1.86
N ILE A 66 7.41 -12.42 2.95
CA ILE A 66 7.23 -13.87 3.06
C ILE A 66 6.25 -14.36 2.00
N ALA A 67 5.10 -13.70 1.85
CA ALA A 67 4.08 -14.09 0.89
C ALA A 67 4.55 -13.94 -0.56
N THR A 68 5.36 -12.92 -0.88
CA THR A 68 5.99 -12.76 -2.20
C THR A 68 6.93 -13.92 -2.51
N VAL A 69 7.76 -14.33 -1.55
CA VAL A 69 8.65 -15.49 -1.70
C VAL A 69 7.82 -16.75 -1.91
N LEU A 70 6.81 -17.00 -1.05
CA LEU A 70 5.94 -18.17 -1.18
C LEU A 70 5.20 -18.20 -2.54
N GLN A 71 4.71 -17.07 -3.03
CA GLN A 71 4.01 -16.97 -4.32
C GLN A 71 4.93 -17.24 -5.52
N SER A 72 6.20 -16.86 -5.38
CA SER A 72 7.24 -17.01 -6.40
C SER A 72 7.82 -18.42 -6.46
N LEU A 73 7.71 -19.21 -5.38
CA LEU A 73 8.18 -20.58 -5.35
C LEU A 73 7.15 -21.53 -5.99
N TRP A 74 7.63 -22.44 -6.84
CA TRP A 74 6.81 -23.51 -7.45
C TRP A 74 6.99 -24.85 -6.71
N LYS A 75 7.14 -24.84 -5.39
CA LYS A 75 7.35 -26.07 -4.61
C LYS A 75 6.14 -26.35 -3.72
N GLY A 76 5.20 -27.15 -4.25
CA GLY A 76 4.08 -27.71 -3.49
C GLY A 76 2.69 -27.21 -3.92
N PRO A 77 1.66 -27.35 -3.06
CA PRO A 77 0.29 -26.90 -3.34
C PRO A 77 0.09 -25.38 -3.17
N VAL A 78 1.14 -24.64 -2.80
CA VAL A 78 1.12 -23.20 -2.52
C VAL A 78 2.17 -22.53 -3.42
N GLY A 79 1.80 -21.39 -4.00
CA GLY A 79 2.66 -20.61 -4.90
C GLY A 79 2.42 -20.93 -6.37
N SER A 80 2.63 -19.91 -7.21
CA SER A 80 2.34 -19.99 -8.64
C SER A 80 3.58 -20.24 -9.50
N GLY A 81 4.79 -20.09 -8.93
CA GLY A 81 6.04 -20.07 -9.69
C GLY A 81 6.28 -18.78 -10.47
N TYR A 82 5.35 -17.82 -10.42
CA TYR A 82 5.48 -16.50 -11.04
C TYR A 82 5.79 -15.45 -9.98
N PHE A 83 6.58 -14.45 -10.37
CA PHE A 83 6.77 -13.25 -9.58
C PHE A 83 5.48 -12.40 -9.59
N SER A 84 4.58 -12.70 -8.65
CA SER A 84 3.30 -12.01 -8.45
C SER A 84 3.20 -11.57 -6.98
N PRO A 85 3.94 -10.53 -6.57
CA PRO A 85 3.92 -10.09 -5.18
C PRO A 85 2.50 -9.72 -4.74
N PRO A 86 2.01 -10.25 -3.61
CA PRO A 86 0.72 -9.85 -3.08
C PRO A 86 0.79 -8.40 -2.60
N VAL A 87 -0.32 -7.69 -2.78
CA VAL A 87 -0.50 -6.33 -2.32
C VAL A 87 -1.73 -6.26 -1.42
N CYS A 88 -1.76 -5.29 -0.51
CA CYS A 88 -2.98 -4.99 0.23
C CYS A 88 -4.06 -4.55 -0.77
N SER A 89 -5.11 -5.35 -0.91
CA SER A 89 -6.15 -5.13 -1.91
C SER A 89 -7.08 -3.99 -1.49
N ALA A 90 -7.29 -3.05 -2.40
CA ALA A 90 -8.23 -1.94 -2.23
C ALA A 90 -9.68 -2.39 -1.96
N ILE A 91 -10.05 -3.57 -2.45
CA ILE A 91 -11.41 -4.14 -2.32
C ILE A 91 -11.74 -4.35 -0.84
N TYR A 92 -10.75 -4.71 -0.03
CA TYR A 92 -10.94 -4.96 1.40
C TYR A 92 -10.94 -3.68 2.24
N LEU A 93 -10.50 -2.54 1.71
CA LEU A 93 -10.31 -1.33 2.51
C LEU A 93 -11.59 -0.89 3.22
N GLY A 94 -12.71 -0.77 2.50
CA GLY A 94 -13.99 -0.37 3.09
C GLY A 94 -14.50 -1.34 4.16
N PRO A 95 -14.64 -2.65 3.86
CA PRO A 95 -14.98 -3.65 4.86
C PRO A 95 -14.04 -3.64 6.06
N SER A 96 -12.72 -3.55 5.86
CA SER A 96 -11.73 -3.48 6.94
C SER A 96 -11.91 -2.24 7.81
N VAL A 97 -12.21 -1.07 7.24
CA VAL A 97 -12.52 0.14 7.99
C VAL A 97 -13.80 -0.02 8.82
N LEU A 98 -14.83 -0.68 8.27
CA LEU A 98 -16.06 -0.96 9.02
C LEU A 98 -15.81 -1.91 10.19
N ALA A 99 -15.05 -2.99 9.98
CA ALA A 99 -14.68 -3.90 11.07
C ALA A 99 -13.79 -3.24 12.12
N ALA A 100 -12.85 -2.38 11.68
CA ALA A 100 -12.00 -1.60 12.58
C ALA A 100 -12.85 -0.71 13.51
N LYS A 101 -13.86 -0.02 12.96
CA LYS A 101 -14.78 0.81 13.75
C LYS A 101 -15.70 -0.01 14.66
N ALA A 102 -16.09 -1.21 14.24
CA ALA A 102 -17.03 -2.05 15.00
C ALA A 102 -16.37 -2.85 16.14
N GLY A 103 -15.14 -3.31 15.95
CA GLY A 103 -14.46 -4.21 16.91
C GLY A 103 -12.94 -4.12 16.90
N GLY A 104 -12.38 -3.01 16.42
CA GLY A 104 -10.94 -2.76 16.41
C GLY A 104 -10.15 -3.70 15.49
N LEU A 105 -8.83 -3.73 15.69
CA LEU A 105 -7.95 -4.63 14.94
C LEU A 105 -8.27 -6.12 15.07
N PRO A 106 -8.71 -6.66 16.23
CA PRO A 106 -9.11 -8.06 16.32
C PRO A 106 -10.22 -8.44 15.34
N ALA A 107 -11.22 -7.56 15.15
CA ALA A 107 -12.28 -7.79 14.18
C ALA A 107 -11.77 -7.76 12.74
N VAL A 108 -10.82 -6.87 12.43
CA VAL A 108 -10.16 -6.83 11.11
C VAL A 108 -9.40 -8.13 10.83
N PHE A 109 -8.61 -8.62 11.81
CA PHE A 109 -7.85 -9.86 11.65
C PHE A 109 -8.79 -11.07 11.52
N GLY A 110 -9.84 -11.15 12.35
CA GLY A 110 -10.84 -12.21 12.26
C GLY A 110 -11.53 -12.24 10.89
N MET A 111 -11.98 -11.07 10.41
CA MET A 111 -12.55 -10.96 9.07
C MET A 111 -11.56 -11.38 7.98
N THR A 112 -10.31 -10.92 8.05
CA THR A 112 -9.30 -11.20 7.03
C THR A 112 -8.94 -12.68 6.97
N ILE A 113 -8.80 -13.33 8.13
CA ILE A 113 -8.55 -14.78 8.22
C ILE A 113 -9.73 -15.56 7.63
N PHE A 114 -10.95 -15.18 8.00
CA PHE A 114 -12.16 -15.83 7.47
C PHE A 114 -12.29 -15.65 5.95
N ALA A 115 -12.08 -14.42 5.46
CA ALA A 115 -12.09 -14.12 4.03
C ALA A 115 -11.04 -14.93 3.27
N GLY A 116 -9.80 -14.99 3.78
CA GLY A 116 -8.73 -15.80 3.18
C GLY A 116 -9.05 -17.29 3.14
N ALA A 117 -9.67 -17.84 4.20
CA ALA A 117 -10.12 -19.24 4.20
C ALA A 117 -11.20 -19.49 3.14
N VAL A 118 -12.17 -18.58 3.01
CA VAL A 118 -13.21 -18.64 1.97
C VAL A 118 -12.60 -18.56 0.57
N GLU A 119 -11.63 -17.66 0.35
CA GLU A 119 -10.93 -17.54 -0.93
C GLU A 119 -10.15 -18.81 -1.29
N ILE A 120 -9.49 -19.45 -0.33
CA ILE A 120 -8.80 -20.73 -0.56
C ILE A 120 -9.78 -21.81 -1.03
N ILE A 121 -10.97 -21.89 -0.42
CA ILE A 121 -12.01 -22.84 -0.83
C ILE A 121 -12.54 -22.47 -2.23
N LEU A 122 -12.87 -21.20 -2.43
CA LEU A 122 -13.43 -20.70 -3.69
C LEU A 122 -12.46 -20.84 -4.85
N SER A 123 -11.15 -20.78 -4.59
CA SER A 123 -10.09 -20.94 -5.59
C SER A 123 -10.22 -22.24 -6.39
N ARG A 124 -10.75 -23.30 -5.77
CA ARG A 124 -10.98 -24.60 -6.40
C ARG A 124 -12.12 -24.58 -7.41
N PHE A 125 -13.04 -23.64 -7.29
CA PHE A 125 -14.23 -23.52 -8.15
C PHE A 125 -14.15 -22.36 -9.14
N LEU A 126 -13.15 -21.47 -9.03
CA LEU A 126 -12.96 -20.30 -9.89
C LEU A 126 -13.03 -20.62 -11.40
N HIS A 127 -12.47 -21.74 -11.82
CA HIS A 127 -12.48 -22.15 -13.24
C HIS A 127 -13.91 -22.39 -13.77
N LYS A 128 -14.84 -22.84 -12.92
CA LYS A 128 -16.26 -23.03 -13.26
C LYS A 128 -17.05 -21.74 -13.21
N LEU A 129 -16.61 -20.79 -12.37
CA LEU A 129 -17.28 -19.50 -12.19
C LEU A 129 -16.88 -18.47 -13.25
N ARG A 130 -15.74 -18.64 -13.91
CA ARG A 130 -15.23 -17.73 -14.95
C ARG A 130 -16.26 -17.32 -16.02
N PRO A 131 -17.12 -18.22 -16.56
CA PRO A 131 -18.13 -17.84 -17.57
C PRO A 131 -19.19 -16.85 -17.05
N TYR A 132 -19.41 -16.77 -15.74
CA TYR A 132 -20.41 -15.88 -15.14
C TYR A 132 -19.89 -14.46 -14.89
N PHE A 133 -18.59 -14.21 -15.09
CA PHE A 133 -17.96 -12.90 -14.95
C PHE A 133 -17.51 -12.39 -16.31
N PRO A 134 -18.45 -11.92 -17.16
CA PRO A 134 -18.07 -11.30 -18.43
C PRO A 134 -17.25 -10.03 -18.16
N PRO A 135 -16.43 -9.57 -19.13
CA PRO A 135 -15.56 -8.40 -18.95
C PRO A 135 -16.30 -7.14 -18.47
N ALA A 136 -17.58 -6.97 -18.84
CA ALA A 136 -18.42 -5.88 -18.38
C ALA A 136 -18.62 -5.86 -16.85
N VAL A 137 -18.83 -7.04 -16.22
CA VAL A 137 -19.02 -7.16 -14.77
C VAL A 137 -17.71 -6.86 -14.04
N SER A 138 -16.59 -7.41 -14.51
CA SER A 138 -15.29 -7.12 -13.92
C SER A 138 -14.92 -5.64 -14.03
N GLY A 139 -15.19 -5.01 -15.18
CA GLY A 139 -14.97 -3.57 -15.37
C GLY A 139 -15.81 -2.71 -14.41
N PHE A 140 -17.08 -3.08 -14.21
CA PHE A 140 -17.96 -2.40 -13.25
C PHE A 140 -17.48 -2.54 -11.80
N ILE A 141 -17.03 -3.74 -11.39
CA ILE A 141 -16.46 -3.96 -10.05
C ILE A 141 -15.22 -3.07 -9.85
N ILE A 142 -14.32 -3.01 -10.83
CA ILE A 142 -13.13 -2.15 -10.77
C ILE A 142 -13.52 -0.67 -10.66
N LEU A 143 -14.55 -0.23 -11.40
CA LEU A 143 -15.07 1.14 -11.32
C LEU A 143 -15.59 1.47 -9.92
N ILE A 144 -16.39 0.58 -9.31
CA ILE A 144 -16.90 0.77 -7.95
C ILE A 144 -15.75 0.88 -6.95
N VAL A 145 -14.75 -0.01 -7.04
CA VAL A 145 -13.57 0.03 -6.15
C VAL A 145 -12.81 1.33 -6.33
N GLY A 146 -12.67 1.83 -7.56
CA GLY A 146 -12.06 3.13 -7.85
C GLY A 146 -12.83 4.30 -7.22
N ILE A 147 -14.15 4.32 -7.34
CA ILE A 147 -15.02 5.34 -6.72
C ILE A 147 -14.89 5.27 -5.19
N GLN A 148 -14.93 4.07 -4.61
CA GLN A 148 -14.79 3.86 -3.17
C GLN A 148 -13.45 4.41 -2.64
N LEU A 149 -12.35 4.13 -3.34
CA LEU A 149 -11.03 4.69 -3.00
C LEU A 149 -11.01 6.22 -3.12
N GLY A 150 -11.67 6.78 -4.13
CA GLY A 150 -11.82 8.22 -4.29
C GLY A 150 -12.52 8.86 -3.10
N LEU A 151 -13.60 8.25 -2.62
CA LEU A 151 -14.33 8.71 -1.43
C LEU A 151 -13.45 8.63 -0.17
N VAL A 152 -12.74 7.52 0.05
CA VAL A 152 -11.80 7.40 1.18
C VAL A 152 -10.69 8.46 1.07
N GLY A 153 -10.18 8.73 -0.13
CA GLY A 153 -9.17 9.77 -0.37
C GLY A 153 -9.69 11.17 -0.02
N ILE A 154 -10.92 11.51 -0.42
CA ILE A 154 -11.57 12.78 -0.07
C ILE A 154 -11.75 12.89 1.44
N ASP A 155 -12.23 11.82 2.09
CA ASP A 155 -12.36 11.80 3.55
C ASP A 155 -10.99 12.06 4.22
N GLN A 156 -9.90 11.46 3.74
CA GLN A 156 -8.55 11.73 4.29
C GLN A 156 -8.09 13.18 4.09
N VAL A 157 -8.45 13.83 2.99
CA VAL A 157 -8.13 15.25 2.75
C VAL A 157 -8.95 16.16 3.67
N LEU A 158 -10.19 15.78 3.98
CA LEU A 158 -11.12 16.54 4.80
C LEU A 158 -11.05 16.22 6.31
N ASP A 159 -10.39 15.11 6.70
CA ASP A 159 -10.28 14.60 8.08
C ASP A 159 -9.31 15.42 8.95
N ILE A 160 -9.59 16.73 9.03
CA ILE A 160 -8.96 17.62 9.99
C ILE A 160 -9.93 17.78 11.15
N ARG A 161 -9.42 17.47 12.35
CA ARG A 161 -10.11 17.59 13.65
C ARG A 161 -10.59 19.01 14.00
N GLU A 162 -10.48 19.97 13.08
CA GLU A 162 -10.93 21.35 13.23
C GLU A 162 -11.42 21.90 11.87
N TYR A 163 -12.70 21.67 11.55
CA TYR A 163 -13.41 22.51 10.59
C TYR A 163 -13.29 23.97 11.08
N GLY A 164 -12.50 24.80 10.39
CA GLY A 164 -12.28 26.21 10.75
C GLY A 164 -10.86 26.58 11.22
N SER A 165 -9.90 25.65 11.24
CA SER A 165 -8.49 25.99 11.54
C SER A 165 -7.84 26.77 10.37
N PRO A 166 -6.99 27.79 10.62
CA PRO A 166 -6.26 28.54 9.58
C PRO A 166 -5.35 27.67 8.68
N ALA A 167 -5.13 26.41 9.05
CA ALA A 167 -4.36 25.44 8.27
C ALA A 167 -5.19 24.73 7.17
N PHE A 168 -6.52 24.82 7.20
CA PHE A 168 -7.42 24.09 6.28
C PHE A 168 -7.12 24.39 4.80
N GLU A 169 -6.99 25.67 4.46
CA GLU A 169 -6.67 26.11 3.10
C GLU A 169 -5.32 25.55 2.61
N LYS A 170 -4.33 25.48 3.52
CA LYS A 170 -3.00 24.95 3.21
C LYS A 170 -3.02 23.43 2.99
N HIS A 171 -3.79 22.68 3.78
CA HIS A 171 -3.93 21.23 3.61
C HIS A 171 -4.62 20.88 2.28
N ILE A 172 -5.71 21.58 1.94
CA ILE A 172 -6.39 21.41 0.65
C ILE A 172 -5.42 21.74 -0.49
N LEU A 173 -4.73 22.87 -0.41
CA LEU A 173 -3.78 23.28 -1.45
C LEU A 173 -2.69 22.21 -1.69
N ILE A 174 -2.06 21.70 -0.62
CA ILE A 174 -1.04 20.65 -0.73
C ILE A 174 -1.64 19.36 -1.31
N SER A 175 -2.81 18.94 -0.84
CA SER A 175 -3.48 17.74 -1.37
C SER A 175 -3.78 17.86 -2.86
N LEU A 176 -4.25 19.03 -3.30
CA LEU A 176 -4.59 19.29 -4.69
C LEU A 176 -3.34 19.32 -5.58
N ILE A 177 -2.25 19.96 -5.12
CA ILE A 177 -0.96 19.95 -5.83
C ILE A 177 -0.42 18.53 -5.93
N THR A 178 -0.40 17.79 -4.82
CA THR A 178 0.07 16.41 -4.75
C THR A 178 -0.72 15.53 -5.72
N LEU A 179 -2.06 15.59 -5.67
CA LEU A 179 -2.94 14.86 -6.56
C LEU A 179 -2.73 15.25 -8.02
N SER A 180 -2.61 16.55 -8.32
CA SER A 180 -2.41 17.04 -9.69
C SER A 180 -1.11 16.49 -10.28
N ILE A 181 -0.02 16.47 -9.52
CA ILE A 181 1.25 15.90 -9.96
C ILE A 181 1.12 14.39 -10.27
N ILE A 182 0.45 13.65 -9.38
CA ILE A 182 0.21 12.21 -9.57
C ILE A 182 -0.60 11.98 -10.86
N VAL A 183 -1.69 12.71 -11.06
CA VAL A 183 -2.53 12.61 -12.25
C VAL A 183 -1.74 12.97 -13.51
N ILE A 184 -0.97 14.06 -13.47
CA ILE A 184 -0.17 14.49 -14.63
C ILE A 184 0.88 13.43 -15.00
N LEU A 185 1.61 12.91 -14.03
CA LEU A 185 2.61 11.87 -14.29
C LEU A 185 1.97 10.54 -14.71
N SER A 186 0.83 10.17 -14.14
CA SER A 186 0.14 8.92 -14.50
C SER A 186 -0.43 8.93 -15.93
N VAL A 187 -0.94 10.07 -16.41
CA VAL A 187 -1.55 10.16 -17.74
C VAL A 187 -0.52 10.41 -18.83
N TRP A 188 0.37 11.39 -18.65
CA TRP A 188 1.26 11.87 -19.71
C TRP A 188 2.70 11.34 -19.65
N ALA A 189 3.19 10.89 -18.49
CA ALA A 189 4.56 10.38 -18.41
C ALA A 189 4.69 8.98 -19.03
N ARG A 190 5.93 8.62 -19.38
CA ARG A 190 6.30 7.31 -19.96
C ARG A 190 7.38 6.63 -19.12
N GLY A 191 7.43 5.31 -19.20
CA GLY A 191 8.46 4.51 -18.52
C GLY A 191 8.42 4.63 -17.00
N LEU A 192 9.59 4.84 -16.39
CA LEU A 192 9.76 4.81 -14.93
C LEU A 192 9.02 5.94 -14.21
N ALA A 193 8.91 7.13 -14.82
CA ALA A 193 8.17 8.25 -14.23
C ALA A 193 6.68 7.97 -14.07
N ARG A 194 6.09 7.17 -14.99
CA ARG A 194 4.70 6.72 -14.88
C ARG A 194 4.52 5.70 -13.76
N LEU A 195 5.49 4.80 -13.60
CA LEU A 195 5.47 3.77 -12.55
C LEU A 195 5.66 4.37 -11.15
N LEU A 196 6.52 5.38 -11.01
CA LEU A 196 6.83 6.04 -9.74
C LEU A 196 5.98 7.31 -9.50
N CYS A 197 4.91 7.53 -10.27
CA CYS A 197 4.14 8.78 -10.24
C CYS A 197 3.58 9.09 -8.83
N SER A 198 3.06 8.08 -8.13
CA SER A 198 2.57 8.20 -6.76
C SER A 198 3.68 8.56 -5.78
N LEU A 199 4.84 7.92 -5.87
CA LEU A 199 5.99 8.21 -5.02
C LEU A 199 6.51 9.64 -5.25
N ILE A 200 6.66 10.05 -6.51
CA ILE A 200 7.10 11.39 -6.88
C ILE A 200 6.10 12.43 -6.36
N GLY A 201 4.80 12.19 -6.55
CA GLY A 201 3.75 13.08 -6.05
C GLY A 201 3.83 13.27 -4.53
N ILE A 202 3.90 12.17 -3.78
CA ILE A 202 4.03 12.20 -2.31
C ILE A 202 5.29 12.96 -1.89
N LEU A 203 6.42 12.72 -2.56
CA LEU A 203 7.69 13.39 -2.25
C LEU A 203 7.59 14.89 -2.49
N VAL A 204 7.03 15.33 -3.62
CA VAL A 204 6.85 16.76 -3.90
C VAL A 204 5.86 17.40 -2.91
N GLY A 205 4.75 16.73 -2.61
CA GLY A 205 3.81 17.18 -1.58
C GLY A 205 4.45 17.36 -0.21
N PHE A 206 5.33 16.42 0.18
CA PHE A 206 6.12 16.49 1.41
C PHE A 206 7.13 17.65 1.40
N VAL A 207 7.84 17.90 0.29
CA VAL A 207 8.76 19.04 0.21
C VAL A 207 8.03 20.37 0.33
N ILE A 208 6.83 20.49 -0.26
CA ILE A 208 6.01 21.71 -0.21
C ILE A 208 5.42 21.93 1.20
N SER A 209 5.17 20.87 1.97
CA SER A 209 4.62 21.01 3.33
C SER A 209 5.62 21.54 4.36
N ILE A 210 6.94 21.39 4.13
CA ILE A 210 8.02 21.92 4.98
C ILE A 210 7.95 23.45 5.12
N PRO A 211 8.05 24.26 4.04
CA PRO A 211 8.02 25.73 4.15
C PRO A 211 6.68 26.28 4.65
N LEU A 212 5.60 25.50 4.54
CA LEU A 212 4.27 25.88 5.01
C LEU A 212 4.06 25.67 6.52
N GLY A 213 5.04 25.06 7.21
CA GLY A 213 5.05 24.88 8.67
C GLY A 213 4.03 23.86 9.18
N LEU A 214 3.55 22.96 8.31
CA LEU A 214 2.51 21.97 8.63
C LEU A 214 3.07 20.64 9.13
N LEU A 215 4.38 20.48 9.15
CA LEU A 215 5.05 19.29 9.69
C LEU A 215 5.48 19.55 11.13
N ILE A 216 5.18 18.59 12.00
CA ILE A 216 5.67 18.58 13.38
C ILE A 216 7.20 18.43 13.31
N PRO A 217 8.00 19.26 14.00
CA PRO A 217 9.46 19.19 13.97
C PRO A 217 10.04 17.81 14.34
N GLU A 218 9.31 17.03 15.14
CA GLU A 218 9.66 15.65 15.54
C GLU A 218 9.57 14.63 14.39
N SER A 219 8.68 14.84 13.42
CA SER A 219 8.59 13.99 12.22
C SER A 219 9.81 14.18 11.31
N VAL A 220 10.38 15.38 11.31
CA VAL A 220 11.56 15.75 10.51
C VAL A 220 12.85 15.21 11.15
N SER A 221 12.95 15.19 12.48
CA SER A 221 14.11 14.62 13.20
C SER A 221 14.19 13.09 13.10
N LEU A 222 13.05 12.40 13.01
CA LEU A 222 12.96 10.95 12.73
C LEU A 222 13.50 10.58 11.34
N PHE A 223 13.24 11.41 10.32
CA PHE A 223 13.74 11.21 8.96
C PHE A 223 15.23 11.54 8.81
N LEU A 224 15.72 12.56 9.52
CA LEU A 224 17.12 13.01 9.44
C LEU A 224 18.10 12.14 10.25
N ASN A 225 17.63 11.32 11.20
CA ASN A 225 18.51 10.53 12.07
C ASN A 225 18.03 9.08 12.27
N PRO A 226 18.20 8.20 11.26
CA PRO A 226 17.73 6.81 11.32
C PRO A 226 18.48 5.94 12.35
N ILE A 227 19.66 6.36 12.80
CA ILE A 227 20.50 5.60 13.75
C ILE A 227 20.25 6.03 15.21
N ILE A 228 20.03 7.33 15.46
CA ILE A 228 19.73 7.84 16.81
C ILE A 228 18.31 7.44 17.23
N SER A 229 17.36 7.36 16.28
CA SER A 229 15.99 6.91 16.58
C SER A 229 15.95 5.47 17.11
N ARG A 230 16.80 4.55 16.62
CA ARG A 230 16.92 3.18 17.14
C ARG A 230 17.49 3.12 18.56
N ILE A 231 18.43 3.99 18.90
CA ILE A 231 19.07 4.02 20.24
C ILE A 231 18.12 4.66 21.26
N THR A 232 17.39 5.71 20.89
CA THR A 232 16.35 6.31 21.74
C THR A 232 15.14 5.38 21.89
N PHE A 233 14.76 4.63 20.83
CA PHE A 233 13.72 3.60 20.92
C PHE A 233 14.10 2.45 21.86
N LEU A 234 15.35 1.97 21.82
CA LEU A 234 15.83 0.92 22.73
C LEU A 234 15.89 1.41 24.19
N LYS A 235 16.31 2.67 24.41
CA LYS A 235 16.33 3.28 25.75
C LYS A 235 14.94 3.45 26.35
N LEU A 236 13.93 3.82 25.56
CA LEU A 236 12.54 3.88 26.03
C LEU A 236 11.95 2.49 26.32
N TYR A 237 12.39 1.44 25.60
CA TYR A 237 11.92 0.07 25.80
C TYR A 237 12.50 -0.59 27.06
N LEU A 238 13.72 -0.22 27.45
CA LEU A 238 14.37 -0.72 28.67
C LEU A 238 13.99 0.04 29.96
N LEU A 239 13.32 1.18 29.85
CA LEU A 239 12.84 1.96 31.01
C LEU A 239 11.35 1.71 31.33
N GLN A 240 10.70 0.79 30.62
CA GLN A 240 9.33 0.32 30.90
C GLN A 240 9.29 -1.10 31.49
N PHE A 241 10.44 -1.63 31.94
CA PHE A 241 10.54 -2.76 32.87
C PHE A 241 11.21 -2.32 34.16
#